data_AF-A0A973I8W7-F1
#
_entry.id   AF-A0A973I8W7-F1
#
_cell.length_a   1.000
_cell.length_b   1.000
_cell.length_c   1.000
_cell.angle_alpha   90.00
_cell.angle_beta   90.00
_cell.angle_gamma   90.00
#
_symmetry.space_group_name_H-M   'P 1'
#
loop_
_entity.id
_entity.type
_entity.pdbx_description
1 polymer ?
#
loop_
_entity_poly.entity_id
_entity_poly.type
_entity_poly.pdbx_seq_one_letter_code
_entity_poly.pdbx_strand_id
1 'polypeptide(L)'
;MLRVLPIEAAPVSAPLLKAAHLIRDKTAGHDQPKGFLRKTSKWHRHLKADGIRMWAVAVFFHLRDAFRSGDIWLAHSERFGDRSKSLVPASALSTSTRLAVPLNVHEWLAQKKQGMATALKMLSRAASNGLLPHASIEAGALKIDRLPPSVPD
;
A
#
# COMPACT_ATOMS: atom_id res chain seq x y z
N MET A 1 22.98 -16.49 8.64
CA MET A 1 22.58 -15.29 7.87
C MET A 1 22.08 -14.15 8.75
N LEU A 2 21.00 -14.29 9.54
CA LEU A 2 20.46 -13.16 10.34
C LEU A 2 21.45 -12.53 11.33
N ARG A 3 22.46 -13.27 11.80
CA ARG A 3 23.49 -12.79 12.75
C ARG A 3 24.39 -11.68 12.21
N VAL A 4 24.47 -11.53 10.90
CA VAL A 4 25.42 -10.65 10.23
C VAL A 4 24.75 -9.35 9.73
N LEU A 5 23.42 -9.25 9.87
CA LEU A 5 22.64 -8.16 9.33
C LEU A 5 22.24 -7.19 10.47
N PRO A 6 22.62 -5.90 10.41
CA PRO A 6 22.06 -4.88 11.30
C PRO A 6 20.64 -4.56 10.84
N ILE A 7 19.68 -5.33 11.35
CA ILE A 7 18.26 -5.22 10.99
C ILE A 7 17.58 -4.24 11.93
N GLU A 8 16.89 -3.27 11.35
CA GLU A 8 16.03 -2.31 12.03
C GLU A 8 14.58 -2.47 11.53
N ALA A 9 13.62 -1.97 12.30
CA ALA A 9 12.20 -2.16 12.01
C ALA A 9 11.36 -0.97 12.44
N ALA A 10 10.29 -0.72 11.71
CA ALA A 10 9.22 0.17 12.14
C ALA A 10 8.57 -0.39 13.42
N PRO A 11 7.98 0.46 14.28
CA PRO A 11 7.37 0.01 15.54
C PRO A 11 6.32 -1.10 15.36
N VAL A 12 5.56 -1.06 14.26
CA VAL A 12 4.55 -2.07 13.90
C VAL A 12 5.14 -3.47 13.66
N SER A 13 6.41 -3.53 13.25
CA SER A 13 7.14 -4.77 12.94
C SER A 13 7.99 -5.27 14.11
N ALA A 14 7.97 -4.60 15.27
CA ALA A 14 8.73 -5.01 16.45
C ALA A 14 8.45 -6.48 16.88
N PRO A 15 7.20 -7.00 16.84
CA PRO A 15 6.95 -8.42 17.14
C PRO A 15 7.63 -9.39 16.15
N LEU A 16 7.72 -9.01 14.88
CA LEU A 16 8.38 -9.81 13.84
C LEU A 16 9.89 -9.79 14.01
N LEU A 17 10.46 -8.62 14.31
CA LEU A 17 11.89 -8.48 14.59
C LEU A 17 12.31 -9.29 15.82
N LYS A 18 11.49 -9.26 16.89
CA LYS A 18 11.71 -10.10 18.08
C LYS A 18 11.72 -11.60 17.72
N ALA A 19 10.77 -12.06 16.92
CA ALA A 19 10.73 -13.45 16.45
C ALA A 19 11.96 -13.82 15.60
N ALA A 20 12.40 -12.93 14.71
CA ALA A 20 13.61 -13.12 13.91
C ALA A 20 14.87 -13.21 14.79
N HIS A 21 14.96 -12.42 15.87
CA HIS A 21 16.05 -12.49 16.84
C HIS A 21 16.08 -13.83 17.59
N LEU A 22 14.93 -14.40 17.95
CA LEU A 22 14.88 -15.74 18.57
C LEU A 22 15.44 -16.83 17.64
N ILE A 23 15.17 -16.74 16.33
CA ILE A 23 15.76 -17.65 15.33
C ILE A 23 17.26 -17.40 15.18
N ARG A 24 17.66 -16.12 15.07
CA ARG A 24 19.06 -15.69 14.96
C ARG A 24 19.89 -16.21 16.11
N ASP A 25 19.38 -16.08 17.33
CA ASP A 25 20.11 -16.38 18.56
C ASP A 25 20.00 -17.87 18.93
N LYS A 26 19.24 -18.65 18.14
CA LYS A 26 18.93 -20.07 18.35
C LYS A 26 18.22 -20.34 19.69
N THR A 27 17.48 -19.37 20.19
CA THR A 27 16.76 -19.42 21.48
C THR A 27 15.28 -19.77 21.33
N ALA A 28 14.81 -20.03 20.10
CA ALA A 28 13.41 -20.36 19.78
C ALA A 28 12.91 -21.74 20.28
N GLY A 29 13.55 -22.33 21.29
CA GLY A 29 13.27 -23.69 21.79
C GLY A 29 11.80 -23.94 22.09
N HIS A 30 11.22 -23.23 23.05
CA HIS A 30 9.79 -23.34 23.40
C HIS A 30 8.97 -22.08 23.09
N ASP A 31 9.62 -20.92 22.94
CA ASP A 31 8.93 -19.66 22.66
C ASP A 31 8.72 -19.48 21.15
N GLN A 32 7.47 -19.57 20.71
CA GLN A 32 7.04 -19.37 19.33
C GLN A 32 6.04 -18.21 19.29
N PRO A 33 6.51 -16.96 19.48
CA PRO A 33 5.62 -15.82 19.48
C PRO A 33 4.93 -15.71 18.13
N LYS A 34 3.60 -15.59 18.14
CA LYS A 34 2.76 -15.44 16.95
C LYS A 34 2.20 -14.01 16.81
N GLY A 35 2.65 -13.08 17.66
CA GLY A 35 2.18 -11.69 17.68
C GLY A 35 2.44 -10.90 16.40
N PHE A 36 3.40 -11.35 15.57
CA PHE A 36 3.62 -10.78 14.24
C PHE A 36 2.57 -11.22 13.20
N LEU A 37 1.77 -12.23 13.50
CA LEU A 37 0.69 -12.68 12.64
C LEU A 37 -0.59 -11.90 12.94
N ARG A 38 -1.19 -11.36 11.88
CA ARG A 38 -2.57 -10.85 11.96
C ARG A 38 -3.52 -11.97 12.40
N LYS A 39 -4.61 -11.62 13.09
CA LYS A 39 -5.64 -12.57 13.53
C LYS A 39 -6.20 -13.41 12.37
N THR A 40 -6.32 -12.82 11.19
CA THR A 40 -6.83 -13.45 9.96
C THR A 40 -5.76 -14.20 9.16
N SER A 41 -4.55 -14.34 9.68
CA SER A 41 -3.45 -14.95 8.92
C SER A 41 -3.71 -16.43 8.64
N LYS A 42 -3.53 -16.82 7.37
CA LYS A 42 -3.53 -18.24 6.97
C LYS A 42 -2.42 -19.05 7.64
N TRP A 43 -1.39 -18.43 8.21
CA TRP A 43 -0.32 -19.17 8.88
C TRP A 43 -0.79 -19.88 10.15
N HIS A 44 -1.85 -19.42 10.82
CA HIS A 44 -2.38 -20.06 12.04
C HIS A 44 -2.73 -21.54 11.85
N ARG A 45 -3.26 -21.92 10.68
CA ARG A 45 -3.55 -23.34 10.33
C ARG A 45 -2.30 -24.17 10.07
N HIS A 46 -1.22 -23.56 9.57
CA HIS A 46 0.02 -24.26 9.24
C HIS A 46 0.91 -24.49 10.47
N LEU A 47 0.86 -23.58 11.45
CA LEU A 47 1.64 -23.66 12.69
C LEU A 47 1.24 -24.80 13.64
N LYS A 48 0.26 -25.62 13.27
CA LYS A 48 -0.11 -26.85 13.99
C LYS A 48 0.78 -28.04 13.63
N ALA A 49 1.53 -27.98 12.52
CA ALA A 49 2.43 -29.04 12.05
C ALA A 49 3.90 -28.64 12.21
N ASP A 50 4.75 -29.57 12.66
CA ASP A 50 6.22 -29.43 12.78
C ASP A 50 6.71 -28.16 13.53
N GLY A 51 5.89 -27.70 14.48
CA GLY A 51 6.09 -26.64 15.49
C GLY A 51 7.11 -25.56 15.15
N ILE A 52 8.35 -25.78 15.58
CA ILE A 52 9.45 -24.80 15.50
C ILE A 52 9.87 -24.54 14.05
N ARG A 53 9.92 -25.59 13.20
CA ARG A 53 10.35 -25.47 11.81
C ARG A 53 9.34 -24.66 11.01
N MET A 54 8.06 -24.98 11.15
CA MET A 54 6.99 -24.25 10.46
C MET A 54 6.86 -22.82 10.97
N TRP A 55 7.08 -22.60 12.27
CA TRP A 55 7.16 -21.26 12.84
C TRP A 55 8.32 -20.46 12.25
N ALA A 56 9.52 -21.03 12.14
CA ALA A 56 10.65 -20.36 11.52
C ALA A 56 10.39 -20.02 10.05
N VAL A 57 9.76 -20.91 9.29
CA VAL A 57 9.34 -20.64 7.90
C VAL A 57 8.35 -19.48 7.85
N ALA A 58 7.38 -19.42 8.75
CA ALA A 58 6.44 -18.30 8.84
C ALA A 58 7.16 -16.98 9.14
N VAL A 59 8.11 -16.98 10.07
CA VAL A 59 8.93 -15.79 10.38
C VAL A 59 9.70 -15.34 9.15
N PHE A 60 10.40 -16.24 8.44
CA PHE A 60 11.14 -15.88 7.22
C PHE A 60 10.23 -15.37 6.10
N PHE A 61 9.05 -15.96 5.93
CA PHE A 61 8.06 -15.49 4.96
C PHE A 61 7.64 -14.05 5.26
N HIS A 62 7.27 -13.77 6.51
CA HIS A 62 6.88 -12.43 6.92
C HIS A 62 8.04 -11.43 6.91
N LEU A 63 9.27 -11.88 7.21
CA LEU A 63 10.46 -11.05 7.11
C LEU A 63 10.73 -10.60 5.67
N ARG A 64 10.60 -11.51 4.70
CA ARG A 64 10.70 -11.18 3.27
C ARG A 64 9.67 -10.12 2.86
N ASP A 65 8.43 -10.28 3.30
CA ASP A 65 7.36 -9.35 2.98
C ASP A 65 7.59 -7.97 3.65
N ALA A 66 8.08 -7.94 4.88
CA ALA A 66 8.42 -6.72 5.61
C ALA A 66 9.62 -5.96 4.99
N PHE A 67 10.64 -6.67 4.49
CA PHE A 67 11.71 -6.05 3.69
C PHE A 67 11.18 -5.45 2.39
N ARG A 68 10.18 -6.07 1.76
CA ARG A 68 9.58 -5.58 0.51
C ARG A 68 8.75 -4.32 0.73
N SER A 69 7.95 -4.29 1.80
CA SER A 69 7.17 -3.11 2.18
C SER A 69 8.05 -1.97 2.70
N GLY A 70 9.22 -2.30 3.26
CA GLY A 70 10.10 -1.34 3.93
C GLY A 70 9.76 -1.16 5.42
N ASP A 71 8.93 -2.04 6.00
CA ASP A 71 8.65 -2.04 7.44
C ASP A 71 9.82 -2.60 8.27
N ILE A 72 10.75 -3.31 7.60
CA ILE A 72 12.03 -3.78 8.13
C ILE A 72 13.11 -3.43 7.10
N TRP A 73 14.27 -2.97 7.56
CA TRP A 73 15.39 -2.54 6.71
C TRP A 73 16.74 -2.88 7.33
N LEU A 74 17.80 -2.64 6.55
CA LEU A 74 19.19 -2.76 6.96
C LEU A 74 19.80 -1.37 7.10
N ALA A 75 20.46 -1.09 8.22
CA ALA A 75 21.01 0.23 8.54
C ALA A 75 21.96 0.80 7.45
N HIS A 76 22.68 -0.08 6.75
CA HIS A 76 23.72 0.26 5.77
C HIS A 76 23.49 -0.36 4.39
N SER A 77 22.23 -0.50 3.96
CA SER A 77 21.90 -1.01 2.62
C SER A 77 21.30 0.07 1.75
N GLU A 78 21.73 0.15 0.49
CA GLU A 78 21.06 1.00 -0.51
C GLU A 78 19.71 0.40 -0.94
N ARG A 79 19.68 -0.92 -1.20
CA ARG A 79 18.48 -1.60 -1.71
C ARG A 79 17.43 -1.86 -0.63
N PHE A 80 17.87 -2.26 0.56
CA PHE A 80 17.01 -2.59 1.69
C PHE A 80 17.18 -1.59 2.83
N GLY A 81 17.58 -0.36 2.53
CA GLY A 81 17.76 0.70 3.51
C GLY A 81 16.44 1.29 4.01
N ASP A 82 16.55 2.15 5.02
CA ASP A 82 15.43 2.92 5.53
C ASP A 82 14.88 3.85 4.44
N ARG A 83 13.71 3.50 3.88
CA ARG A 83 13.04 4.31 2.85
C ARG A 83 12.66 5.69 3.35
N SER A 84 12.44 5.88 4.65
CA SER A 84 12.08 7.18 5.21
C SER A 84 13.17 8.23 4.93
N LYS A 85 14.44 7.82 4.85
CA LYS A 85 15.59 8.69 4.53
C LYS A 85 15.60 9.21 3.09
N SER A 86 14.91 8.53 2.17
CA SER A 86 14.73 8.98 0.79
C SER A 86 13.50 9.88 0.58
N LEU A 87 12.60 9.94 1.56
CA LEU A 87 11.40 10.75 1.48
C LEU A 87 11.69 12.18 1.93
N VAL A 88 10.94 13.13 1.38
CA VAL A 88 10.95 14.51 1.87
C VAL A 88 10.35 14.51 3.29
N PRO A 89 11.07 15.04 4.31
CA PRO A 89 10.54 15.10 5.66
C PRO A 89 9.22 15.87 5.70
N ALA A 90 8.28 15.41 6.53
CA ALA A 90 6.99 16.09 6.69
C ALA A 90 7.14 17.56 7.13
N SER A 91 8.19 17.87 7.91
CA SER A 91 8.52 19.24 8.32
C SER A 91 8.85 20.17 7.15
N ALA A 92 9.33 19.65 6.02
CA ALA A 92 9.63 20.44 4.83
C ALA A 92 8.38 20.79 4.00
N LEU A 93 7.23 20.14 4.26
CA LEU A 93 6.00 20.36 3.49
C LEU A 93 5.43 21.77 3.68
N SER A 94 5.52 22.34 4.89
CA SER A 94 5.02 23.69 5.18
C SER A 94 5.77 24.79 4.42
N THR A 95 7.01 24.52 4.03
CA THR A 95 7.88 25.45 3.29
C THR A 95 7.91 25.14 1.79
N SER A 96 7.28 24.05 1.36
CA SER A 96 7.27 23.62 -0.03
C SER A 96 6.23 24.40 -0.85
N THR A 97 6.70 25.18 -1.82
CA THR A 97 5.86 25.96 -2.74
C THR A 97 5.40 25.16 -3.97
N ARG A 98 5.78 23.88 -4.08
CA ARG A 98 5.59 23.05 -5.30
C ARG A 98 4.72 21.81 -5.08
N LEU A 99 3.81 21.82 -4.11
CA LEU A 99 2.91 20.69 -3.93
C LEU A 99 1.95 20.60 -5.12
N ALA A 100 1.85 19.42 -5.74
CA ALA A 100 0.91 19.15 -6.83
C ALA A 100 -0.56 19.15 -6.37
N VAL A 101 -0.78 19.08 -5.05
CA VAL A 101 -2.09 19.14 -4.39
C VAL A 101 -2.00 20.01 -3.13
N PRO A 102 -3.11 20.64 -2.68
CA PRO A 102 -3.13 21.38 -1.43
C PRO A 102 -2.65 20.54 -0.24
N LEU A 103 -1.95 21.19 0.69
CA LEU A 103 -1.47 20.54 1.92
C LEU A 103 -2.63 20.04 2.79
N ASN A 104 -3.74 20.79 2.81
CA ASN A 104 -4.94 20.42 3.55
C ASN A 104 -5.80 19.43 2.73
N VAL A 105 -5.89 18.20 3.24
CA VAL A 105 -6.66 17.11 2.60
C VAL A 105 -8.14 17.48 2.46
N HIS A 106 -8.71 18.22 3.42
CA HIS A 106 -10.13 18.61 3.35
C HIS A 106 -10.40 19.60 2.23
N GLU A 107 -9.51 20.57 2.01
CA GLU A 107 -9.59 21.52 0.90
C GLU A 107 -9.51 20.80 -0.44
N TRP A 108 -8.54 19.89 -0.58
CA TRP A 108 -8.39 19.11 -1.81
C TRP A 108 -9.63 18.25 -2.08
N LEU A 109 -10.16 17.57 -1.06
CA LEU A 109 -11.38 16.76 -1.21
C LEU A 109 -12.60 17.62 -1.55
N ALA A 110 -12.75 18.79 -0.94
CA ALA A 110 -13.83 19.72 -1.24
C ALA A 110 -13.75 20.18 -2.70
N GLN A 111 -12.56 20.56 -3.18
CA GLN A 111 -12.31 20.94 -4.57
C GLN A 111 -12.67 19.80 -5.54
N LYS A 112 -12.27 18.56 -5.24
CA LYS A 112 -12.58 17.40 -6.08
C LYS A 112 -14.08 17.09 -6.12
N LYS A 113 -14.76 17.17 -4.97
CA LYS A 113 -16.23 17.00 -4.91
C LYS A 113 -16.95 18.07 -5.71
N GLN A 114 -16.51 19.32 -5.60
CA GLN A 114 -17.09 20.43 -6.37
C GLN A 114 -16.87 20.25 -7.88
N GLY A 115 -15.65 19.88 -8.30
CA GLY A 115 -15.35 19.58 -9.71
C GLY A 115 -16.23 18.46 -10.27
N MET A 116 -16.40 17.37 -9.50
CA MET A 116 -17.28 16.25 -9.88
C MET A 116 -18.75 16.68 -9.98
N ALA A 117 -19.24 17.46 -9.02
CA ALA A 117 -20.62 17.97 -9.06
C ALA A 117 -20.86 18.86 -10.28
N THR A 118 -19.91 19.73 -10.63
CA THR A 118 -20.00 20.58 -11.82
C THR A 118 -19.99 19.74 -13.10
N ALA A 119 -19.08 18.77 -13.22
CA ALA A 119 -19.01 17.88 -14.36
C ALA A 119 -20.30 17.07 -14.54
N LEU A 120 -20.89 16.55 -13.45
CA LEU A 120 -22.17 15.84 -13.49
C LEU A 120 -23.33 16.74 -13.92
N LYS A 121 -23.38 18.00 -13.46
CA LYS A 121 -24.38 18.98 -13.93
C LYS A 121 -24.24 19.27 -15.42
N MET A 122 -23.00 19.43 -15.91
CA MET A 122 -22.72 19.63 -17.34
C MET A 122 -23.12 18.40 -18.16
N LEU A 123 -22.78 17.20 -17.69
CA LEU A 123 -23.15 15.94 -18.32
C LEU A 123 -24.67 15.79 -18.40
N SER A 124 -25.39 16.07 -17.32
CA SER A 124 -26.85 16.01 -17.29
C SER A 124 -27.48 16.97 -18.31
N ARG A 125 -26.98 18.21 -18.41
CA ARG A 125 -27.45 19.17 -19.42
C ARG A 125 -27.15 18.71 -20.84
N ALA A 126 -25.95 18.19 -21.09
CA ALA A 126 -25.57 17.67 -22.40
C ALA A 126 -26.47 16.48 -22.79
N ALA A 127 -26.74 15.57 -21.84
CA ALA A 127 -27.63 14.43 -22.04
C ALA A 127 -29.06 14.87 -22.37
N SER A 128 -29.64 15.81 -21.61
CA SER A 128 -31.00 16.32 -21.85
C SER A 128 -31.14 17.05 -23.18
N ASN A 129 -30.06 17.64 -23.69
CA ASN A 129 -30.04 18.35 -24.97
C ASN A 129 -29.59 17.47 -26.15
N GLY A 130 -29.32 16.17 -25.93
CA GLY A 130 -28.80 15.28 -26.99
C GLY A 130 -27.40 15.64 -27.50
N LEU A 131 -26.60 16.33 -26.70
CA LEU A 131 -25.27 16.85 -27.05
C LEU A 131 -24.13 15.93 -26.57
N LEU A 132 -24.43 14.69 -26.15
CA LEU A 132 -23.40 13.74 -25.75
C LEU A 132 -22.63 13.26 -27.00
N PRO A 133 -21.29 13.28 -26.98
CA PRO A 133 -20.51 12.77 -28.10
C PRO A 133 -20.61 11.24 -28.14
N HIS A 134 -21.00 10.68 -29.29
CA HIS A 134 -21.13 9.24 -29.51
C HIS A 134 -21.99 8.52 -28.47
N ALA A 135 -22.96 9.21 -27.88
CA ALA A 135 -23.85 8.62 -26.90
C ALA A 135 -25.19 9.36 -26.86
N SER A 136 -26.24 8.69 -26.42
CA SER A 136 -27.56 9.26 -26.16
C SER A 136 -28.18 8.60 -24.93
N ILE A 137 -29.13 9.29 -24.29
CA ILE A 137 -29.98 8.67 -23.27
C ILE A 137 -31.38 8.55 -23.86
N GLU A 138 -31.81 7.31 -24.12
CA GLU A 138 -33.10 7.00 -24.72
C GLU A 138 -33.91 6.11 -23.76
N ALA A 139 -35.12 6.54 -23.39
CA ALA A 139 -35.98 5.83 -22.43
C ALA A 139 -35.28 5.42 -21.12
N GLY A 140 -34.34 6.25 -20.64
CA GLY A 140 -33.56 6.00 -19.42
C GLY A 140 -32.38 5.05 -19.60
N ALA A 141 -32.12 4.53 -20.80
CA ALA A 141 -30.96 3.72 -21.12
C ALA A 141 -29.88 4.56 -21.82
N LEU A 142 -28.63 4.39 -21.38
CA LEU A 142 -27.46 4.95 -22.06
C LEU A 142 -27.15 4.10 -23.30
N LYS A 143 -27.25 4.71 -24.49
CA LYS A 143 -26.72 4.16 -25.73
C LYS A 143 -25.39 4.81 -26.05
N ILE A 144 -24.41 4.01 -26.45
CA ILE A 144 -23.07 4.45 -26.83
C ILE A 144 -22.83 3.93 -28.24
N ASP A 145 -22.50 4.85 -29.14
CA ASP A 145 -22.16 4.50 -30.51
C ASP A 145 -20.81 3.79 -30.56
N ARG A 146 -20.65 2.89 -31.53
CA ARG A 146 -19.36 2.25 -31.76
C ARG A 146 -18.36 3.29 -32.24
N LEU A 147 -17.26 3.46 -31.50
CA LEU A 147 -16.13 4.26 -31.95
C LEU A 147 -15.58 3.69 -33.27
N PRO A 148 -15.41 4.54 -34.30
CA PRO A 148 -14.79 4.10 -35.55
C PRO A 148 -13.32 3.69 -35.29
N PRO A 149 -12.77 2.75 -36.07
CA PRO A 149 -11.38 2.36 -35.94
C PRO A 149 -10.46 3.58 -36.18
N SER A 150 -9.60 3.90 -35.23
CA SER A 150 -8.53 4.89 -35.40
C SER A 150 -7.43 4.24 -36.25
N VAL A 151 -7.42 4.52 -37.56
CA VAL A 151 -6.31 4.13 -38.44
C VAL A 151 -5.28 5.27 -38.38
N PRO A 152 -4.03 5.02 -37.93
CA PRO A 152 -2.95 5.99 -38.04
C PRO A 152 -2.60 6.22 -39.51
N ASP A 153 -2.29 7.47 -39.88
CA ASP A 153 -1.68 7.79 -41.19
C ASP A 153 -0.28 7.17 -41.34
#